data_AF-A0A9W6TYR3-F1
#
_entry.id   AF-A0A9W6TYR3-F1
#
_cell.length_a   1.000
_cell.length_b   1.000
_cell.length_c   1.000
_cell.angle_alpha   90.00
_cell.angle_beta   90.00
_cell.angle_gamma   90.00
#
_symmetry.space_group_name_H-M   'P 1'
#
loop_
_entity.id
_entity.type
_entity.pdbx_description
1 polymer ?
#
loop_
_entity_poly.entity_id
_entity_poly.type
_entity_poly.pdbx_seq_one_letter_code
_entity_poly.pdbx_strand_id
1 'polypeptide(L)'
;MTSMLFTSRTLSESNLSQSRVICSQANDSENRIKKLLTKYSFKNVDHYFDHFIVFDFEAILQSLSQQHGQHTSFDNQHIPVSVSVPDSLSNQTRCFVNNEPKALVEDIIGYINHVSNEISDWHKDKFKVVLMPIAD
;
A
#
# COMPACT_ATOMS: atom_id res chain seq x y z
N MET A 1 -4.68 -12.87 -23.41
CA MET A 1 -3.55 -12.17 -22.77
C MET A 1 -3.93 -10.69 -22.75
N THR A 2 -4.41 -10.20 -21.61
CA THR A 2 -4.97 -8.84 -21.51
C THR A 2 -3.91 -7.91 -20.93
N SER A 3 -3.45 -6.98 -21.76
CA SER A 3 -2.53 -5.90 -21.40
C SER A 3 -3.29 -4.80 -20.67
N MET A 4 -2.76 -4.32 -19.53
CA MET A 4 -3.24 -3.09 -18.89
C MET A 4 -2.34 -1.92 -19.30
N LEU A 5 -2.92 -0.98 -20.04
CA LEU A 5 -2.32 0.31 -20.40
C LEU A 5 -2.61 1.32 -19.30
N PHE A 6 -1.58 1.83 -18.64
CA PHE A 6 -1.68 3.02 -17.79
C PHE A 6 -1.47 4.28 -18.65
N THR A 7 -2.46 5.17 -18.67
CA THR A 7 -2.34 6.52 -19.26
C THR A 7 -2.32 7.55 -18.13
N SER A 8 -1.23 8.28 -18.01
CA SER A 8 -1.11 9.42 -17.09
C SER A 8 -1.79 10.65 -17.70
N ARG A 9 -2.78 11.22 -17.00
CA ARG A 9 -3.27 12.59 -17.25
C ARG A 9 -2.93 13.45 -16.05
N THR A 10 -2.19 14.52 -16.30
CA THR A 10 -1.98 15.63 -15.38
C THR A 10 -3.32 16.32 -15.10
N LEU A 11 -3.70 16.44 -13.82
CA LEU A 11 -4.92 17.11 -13.38
C LEU A 11 -4.57 18.48 -12.79
N SER A 12 -5.21 19.53 -13.30
CA SER A 12 -5.22 20.88 -12.74
C SER A 12 -5.99 20.90 -11.40
N GLU A 13 -5.57 21.80 -10.51
CA GLU A 13 -5.86 21.88 -9.06
C GLU A 13 -7.33 22.03 -8.62
N SER A 14 -8.32 21.95 -9.51
CA SER A 14 -9.74 22.16 -9.16
C SER A 14 -10.53 20.90 -8.78
N ASN A 15 -9.89 19.72 -8.69
CA ASN A 15 -10.58 18.43 -8.50
C ASN A 15 -10.12 17.62 -7.26
N LEU A 16 -9.62 18.28 -6.22
CA LEU A 16 -9.10 17.63 -5.00
C LEU A 16 -10.15 16.92 -4.11
N SER A 17 -11.45 16.91 -4.49
CA SER A 17 -12.50 16.25 -3.70
C SER A 17 -12.94 14.86 -4.20
N GLN A 18 -12.37 14.33 -5.30
CA GLN A 18 -12.90 13.09 -5.92
C GLN A 18 -11.85 12.04 -6.31
N SER A 19 -10.74 11.95 -5.59
CA SER A 19 -9.82 10.80 -5.73
C SER A 19 -10.30 9.60 -4.91
N ARG A 20 -11.52 9.10 -5.16
CA ARG A 20 -11.87 7.71 -4.82
C ARG A 20 -11.34 6.85 -5.95
N VAL A 21 -10.39 5.97 -5.64
CA VAL A 21 -10.00 4.87 -6.54
C VAL A 21 -11.24 4.00 -6.76
N ILE A 22 -11.94 4.18 -7.89
CA ILE A 22 -13.03 3.32 -8.30
C ILE A 22 -12.39 2.09 -8.94
N CYS A 23 -12.18 1.05 -8.13
CA CYS A 23 -11.90 -0.28 -8.65
C CYS A 23 -13.20 -0.76 -9.33
N SER A 24 -13.14 -0.96 -10.64
CA SER A 24 -14.29 -1.32 -11.48
C SER A 24 -14.96 -2.61 -10.99
N GLN A 25 -16.29 -2.53 -10.86
CA GLN A 25 -17.24 -3.59 -10.49
C GLN A 25 -16.87 -4.95 -11.10
N ALA A 26 -16.34 -5.84 -10.27
CA ALA A 26 -16.25 -7.27 -10.56
C ALA A 26 -17.35 -7.95 -9.74
N ASN A 27 -18.40 -8.45 -10.41
CA ASN A 27 -19.54 -9.20 -9.86
C ASN A 27 -19.42 -9.53 -8.36
N ASP A 28 -20.02 -8.67 -7.54
CA ASP A 28 -19.83 -8.64 -6.10
C ASP A 28 -20.37 -9.91 -5.44
N SER A 29 -19.52 -10.94 -5.35
CA SER A 29 -19.70 -11.95 -4.31
C SER A 29 -19.70 -11.20 -2.98
N GLU A 30 -20.85 -11.19 -2.29
CA GLU A 30 -21.03 -10.45 -1.04
C GLU A 30 -19.82 -10.64 -0.10
N ASN A 31 -19.26 -9.51 0.35
CA ASN A 31 -18.03 -9.44 1.14
C ASN A 31 -18.09 -10.44 2.32
N ARG A 32 -17.07 -11.30 2.42
CA ARG A 32 -16.99 -12.36 3.44
C ARG A 32 -17.16 -11.83 4.86
N ILE A 33 -16.68 -10.62 5.14
CA ILE A 33 -16.83 -9.96 6.44
C ILE A 33 -18.30 -9.67 6.73
N LYS A 34 -19.05 -9.14 5.76
CA LYS A 34 -20.50 -8.89 5.91
C LYS A 34 -21.27 -10.18 6.19
N LYS A 35 -20.93 -11.28 5.52
CA LYS A 35 -21.52 -12.60 5.81
C LYS A 35 -21.25 -13.07 7.25
N LEU A 36 -20.03 -12.87 7.74
CA LEU A 36 -19.65 -13.24 9.11
C LEU A 36 -20.37 -12.37 10.14
N LEU A 37 -20.46 -11.06 9.93
CA LEU A 37 -21.19 -10.15 10.82
C LEU A 37 -22.66 -10.56 10.94
N THR A 38 -23.30 -10.86 9.81
CA THR A 38 -24.69 -11.36 9.78
C THR A 38 -24.82 -12.71 10.49
N LYS A 39 -23.90 -13.65 10.27
CA LYS A 39 -23.91 -14.99 10.90
C LYS A 39 -23.89 -14.89 12.43
N TYR A 40 -23.10 -13.97 12.99
CA TYR A 40 -22.97 -13.77 14.44
C TYR A 40 -23.89 -12.66 14.97
N SER A 41 -24.86 -12.17 14.18
CA SER A 41 -25.84 -11.16 14.58
C SER A 41 -25.24 -9.81 15.04
N PHE A 42 -24.03 -9.47 14.58
CA PHE A 42 -23.45 -8.16 14.80
C PHE A 42 -24.21 -7.09 13.98
N LYS A 43 -24.73 -6.07 14.66
CA LYS A 43 -25.44 -4.94 14.02
C LYS A 43 -24.64 -3.66 14.17
N ASN A 44 -24.61 -2.85 13.11
CA ASN A 44 -23.96 -1.52 13.09
C ASN A 44 -22.49 -1.52 13.53
N VAL A 45 -21.76 -2.57 13.22
CA VAL A 45 -20.32 -2.64 13.47
C VAL A 45 -19.56 -2.04 12.28
N ASP A 46 -18.69 -1.08 12.57
CA ASP A 46 -17.71 -0.60 11.61
C ASP A 46 -16.63 -1.66 11.38
N HIS A 47 -16.61 -2.20 10.17
CA HIS A 47 -15.76 -3.32 9.75
C HIS A 47 -14.68 -2.90 8.75
N TYR A 48 -14.54 -1.60 8.49
CA TYR A 48 -13.52 -1.08 7.60
C TYR A 48 -12.19 -0.94 8.32
N PHE A 49 -11.10 -1.12 7.58
CA PHE A 49 -9.76 -0.77 8.04
C PHE A 49 -9.53 0.72 7.76
N ASP A 50 -9.20 1.49 8.78
CA ASP A 50 -9.07 2.94 8.66
C ASP A 50 -7.65 3.36 8.28
N HIS A 51 -6.67 2.52 8.58
CA HIS A 51 -5.28 2.85 8.45
C HIS A 51 -4.62 2.17 7.25
N PHE A 52 -3.79 2.93 6.53
CA PHE A 52 -3.01 2.48 5.40
C PHE A 52 -1.60 3.06 5.47
N ILE A 53 -0.67 2.35 4.84
CA ILE A 53 0.70 2.79 4.60
C ILE A 53 0.90 2.72 3.08
N VAL A 54 1.35 3.81 2.49
CA VAL A 54 1.72 3.86 1.06
C VAL A 54 3.18 4.23 0.97
N PHE A 55 3.84 3.85 -0.11
CA PHE A 55 5.23 4.24 -0.39
C PHE A 55 5.39 4.61 -1.86
N ASP A 56 6.28 5.55 -2.13
CA ASP A 56 6.67 5.95 -3.48
C ASP A 56 8.19 6.06 -3.57
N PHE A 57 8.78 5.42 -4.58
CA PHE A 57 10.23 5.35 -4.78
C PHE A 57 10.67 6.29 -5.90
N GLU A 58 11.70 7.08 -5.63
CA GLU A 58 12.43 7.79 -6.68
C GLU A 58 13.68 6.99 -7.04
N ALA A 59 13.87 6.75 -8.34
CA ALA A 59 15.02 6.00 -8.84
C ALA A 59 15.70 6.72 -10.00
N ILE A 60 17.03 6.66 -10.03
CA ILE A 60 17.83 7.07 -11.18
C ILE A 60 18.03 5.88 -12.09
N LEU A 61 17.95 6.13 -13.40
CA LEU A 61 18.25 5.14 -14.42
C LEU A 61 19.74 5.20 -14.76
N GLN A 62 20.49 4.16 -14.44
CA GLN A 62 21.89 4.02 -14.85
C GLN A 62 21.98 3.09 -16.06
N SER A 63 22.57 3.58 -17.16
CA SER A 63 22.77 2.78 -18.36
C SER A 63 23.73 1.64 -18.09
N LEU A 64 23.33 0.42 -18.47
CA LEU A 64 24.17 -0.77 -18.40
C LEU A 64 24.62 -1.12 -19.81
N SER A 65 25.92 -1.25 -20.01
CA SER A 65 26.51 -1.78 -21.23
C SER A 65 26.88 -3.27 -21.04
N GLN A 66 25.93 -4.07 -20.57
CA GLN A 66 26.14 -5.48 -20.26
C GLN A 66 25.10 -6.37 -20.98
N GLN A 67 25.56 -7.16 -21.96
CA GLN A 67 24.75 -8.22 -22.56
C GLN A 67 24.67 -9.42 -21.61
N HIS A 68 23.46 -9.95 -21.41
CA HIS A 68 23.25 -11.17 -20.64
C HIS A 68 22.71 -12.28 -21.56
N GLY A 69 23.65 -13.02 -22.16
CA GLY A 69 23.35 -14.09 -23.11
C GLY A 69 23.23 -13.63 -24.56
N GLN A 70 22.81 -14.55 -25.44
CA GLN A 70 22.73 -14.33 -26.90
C GLN A 70 21.49 -13.52 -27.35
N HIS A 71 20.44 -13.42 -26.53
CA HIS A 71 19.14 -12.84 -26.93
C HIS A 71 18.55 -11.81 -25.95
N THR A 72 19.25 -11.49 -24.85
CA THR A 72 18.75 -10.55 -23.83
C THR A 72 19.83 -9.53 -23.47
N SER A 73 19.57 -8.25 -23.74
CA SER A 73 20.36 -7.13 -23.23
C SER A 73 19.59 -6.42 -22.12
N PHE A 74 20.31 -6.04 -21.07
CA PHE A 74 19.80 -5.09 -20.08
C PHE A 74 20.47 -3.76 -20.36
N ASP A 75 19.67 -2.79 -20.80
CA ASP A 75 20.21 -1.49 -21.22
C ASP A 75 20.30 -0.51 -20.04
N ASN A 76 19.57 -0.77 -18.94
CA ASN A 76 19.40 0.15 -17.83
C ASN A 76 19.16 -0.57 -16.48
N GLN A 77 19.65 0.02 -15.39
CA GLN A 77 19.40 -0.37 -14.01
C GLN A 77 18.71 0.76 -13.25
N HIS A 78 17.67 0.43 -12.48
CA HIS A 78 17.05 1.36 -11.54
C HIS A 78 17.84 1.37 -10.23
N ILE A 79 18.32 2.55 -9.82
CA ILE A 79 18.98 2.77 -8.54
C ILE A 79 18.05 3.63 -7.69
N PRO A 80 17.42 3.09 -6.63
CA PRO A 80 16.57 3.87 -5.75
C PRO A 80 17.42 4.88 -4.98
N VAL A 81 16.98 6.13 -4.96
CA VAL A 81 17.67 7.28 -4.34
C VAL A 81 16.96 7.70 -3.07
N SER A 82 15.64 7.74 -3.15
CA SER A 82 14.79 8.18 -2.06
C SER A 82 13.47 7.41 -2.08
N VAL A 83 12.78 7.45 -0.95
CA VAL A 83 11.46 6.86 -0.79
C VAL A 83 10.66 7.68 0.20
N SER A 84 9.44 8.01 -0.19
CA SER A 84 8.47 8.67 0.68
C SER A 84 7.45 7.66 1.18
N VAL A 85 7.18 7.66 2.48
CA VAL A 85 6.25 6.74 3.14
C VAL A 85 5.23 7.57 3.92
N PRO A 86 4.08 7.90 3.32
CA PRO A 86 2.93 8.42 4.05
C PRO A 86 2.18 7.31 4.78
N ASP A 87 1.83 7.58 6.04
CA ASP A 87 0.92 6.73 6.83
C ASP A 87 -0.27 7.53 7.35
N SER A 88 -1.44 6.88 7.41
CA SER A 88 -2.66 7.53 7.89
C SER A 88 -2.88 7.39 9.39
N LEU A 89 -1.98 6.74 10.13
CA LEU A 89 -2.06 6.64 11.59
C LEU A 89 -1.54 7.93 12.23
N SER A 90 -0.34 8.36 11.84
CA SER A 90 0.28 9.61 12.29
C SER A 90 -0.09 10.80 11.41
N ASN A 91 -0.62 10.55 10.20
CA ASN A 91 -0.83 11.55 9.14
C ASN A 91 0.46 12.31 8.79
N GLN A 92 1.61 11.64 8.90
CA GLN A 92 2.90 12.19 8.52
C GLN A 92 3.45 11.44 7.31
N THR A 93 4.26 12.15 6.53
CA THR A 93 5.05 11.57 5.46
C THR A 93 6.50 11.56 5.89
N ARG A 94 7.11 10.36 5.94
CA ARG A 94 8.55 10.24 6.17
C ARG A 94 9.28 10.04 4.85
N CYS A 95 10.36 10.78 4.65
CA CYS A 95 11.21 10.63 3.48
C CYS A 95 12.55 10.05 3.92
N PHE A 96 12.94 8.94 3.31
CA PHE A 96 14.23 8.31 3.51
C PHE A 96 15.09 8.58 2.28
N VAL A 97 16.33 9.02 2.52
CA VAL A 97 17.33 9.27 1.48
C VAL A 97 18.59 8.56 1.91
N ASN A 98 19.07 7.63 1.08
CA ASN A 98 20.28 6.88 1.39
C ASN A 98 21.01 6.55 0.09
N ASN A 99 22.33 6.77 0.10
CA ASN A 99 23.18 6.52 -1.06
C ASN A 99 23.42 5.02 -1.27
N GLU A 100 23.26 4.20 -0.21
CA GLU A 100 23.32 2.75 -0.32
C GLU A 100 21.90 2.17 -0.45
N PRO A 101 21.54 1.55 -1.60
CA PRO A 101 20.20 1.02 -1.84
C PRO A 101 19.75 0.00 -0.80
N LYS A 102 20.68 -0.79 -0.26
CA LYS A 102 20.35 -1.82 0.73
C LYS A 102 19.94 -1.20 2.07
N ALA A 103 20.71 -0.20 2.54
CA ALA A 103 20.37 0.52 3.76
C ALA A 103 19.05 1.29 3.61
N LEU A 104 18.78 1.87 2.43
CA LEU A 104 17.48 2.49 2.13
C LEU A 104 16.32 1.52 2.31
N VAL A 105 16.46 0.28 1.82
CA VAL A 105 15.44 -0.77 1.93
C VAL A 105 15.27 -1.24 3.38
N GLU A 106 16.37 -1.35 4.13
CA GLU A 106 16.32 -1.70 5.56
C GLU A 106 15.59 -0.62 6.37
N ASP A 107 15.87 0.66 6.11
CA ASP A 107 15.23 1.80 6.77
C ASP A 107 13.71 1.82 6.55
N ILE A 108 13.25 1.63 5.31
CA ILE A 108 11.80 1.58 5.02
C ILE A 108 11.11 0.37 5.62
N ILE A 109 11.73 -0.81 5.58
CA ILE A 109 11.12 -2.02 6.15
C ILE A 109 11.02 -1.84 7.66
N GLY A 110 12.04 -1.26 8.29
CA GLY A 110 12.02 -0.90 9.70
C GLY A 110 10.84 0.03 10.03
N TYR A 111 10.67 1.11 9.27
CA TYR A 111 9.58 2.05 9.47
C TYR A 111 8.19 1.44 9.23
N ILE A 112 8.01 0.73 8.12
CA ILE A 112 6.74 0.07 7.78
C ILE A 112 6.37 -0.95 8.85
N ASN A 113 7.33 -1.75 9.34
CA ASN A 113 7.07 -2.72 10.41
C ASN A 113 6.66 -2.03 11.70
N HIS A 114 7.32 -0.93 12.06
CA HIS A 114 6.96 -0.16 13.25
C HIS A 114 5.52 0.36 13.17
N VAL A 115 5.17 1.08 12.10
CA VAL A 115 3.82 1.63 11.91
C VAL A 115 2.78 0.53 11.75
N SER A 116 3.12 -0.57 11.06
CA SER A 116 2.23 -1.73 10.91
C SER A 116 1.88 -2.37 12.25
N ASN A 117 2.84 -2.45 13.17
CA ASN A 117 2.57 -2.93 14.53
C ASN A 117 1.63 -2.00 15.29
N GLU A 118 1.83 -0.68 15.20
CA GLU A 118 0.93 0.30 15.84
C GLU A 118 -0.49 0.23 15.26
N ILE A 119 -0.61 0.13 13.94
CA ILE A 119 -1.90 -0.06 13.25
C ILE A 119 -2.56 -1.38 13.69
N SER A 120 -1.78 -2.44 13.83
CA SER A 120 -2.27 -3.76 14.26
C SER A 120 -2.83 -3.70 15.68
N ASP A 121 -2.13 -3.05 16.60
CA ASP A 121 -2.59 -2.89 17.99
C ASP A 121 -3.86 -2.02 18.04
N TRP A 122 -3.91 -0.94 17.28
CA TRP A 122 -5.11 -0.12 17.13
C TRP A 122 -6.30 -0.94 16.59
N HIS A 123 -6.08 -1.78 15.57
CA HIS A 123 -7.13 -2.65 15.02
C HIS A 123 -7.61 -3.71 16.02
N LYS A 124 -6.74 -4.27 16.88
CA LYS A 124 -7.18 -5.19 17.94
C LYS A 124 -8.18 -4.53 18.87
N ASP A 125 -7.93 -3.27 19.23
CA ASP A 125 -8.84 -2.50 20.09
C ASP A 125 -10.15 -2.16 19.36
N LYS A 126 -10.10 -1.68 18.11
CA LYS A 126 -11.29 -1.42 17.29
C LYS A 126 -12.16 -2.67 17.16
N PHE A 127 -11.56 -3.82 16.84
CA PHE A 127 -12.27 -5.05 16.57
C PHE A 127 -12.54 -5.92 17.80
N LYS A 128 -12.14 -5.48 18.99
CA LYS A 128 -12.37 -6.21 20.25
C LYS A 128 -13.83 -6.61 20.44
N VAL A 129 -14.76 -5.72 20.08
CA VAL A 129 -16.22 -5.96 20.15
C VAL A 129 -16.67 -7.13 19.29
N VAL A 130 -15.98 -7.37 18.17
CA VAL A 130 -16.26 -8.48 17.24
C VAL A 130 -15.49 -9.74 17.64
N LEU A 131 -14.25 -9.59 18.09
CA LEU A 131 -13.36 -10.71 18.38
C LEU A 131 -13.70 -11.43 19.69
N MET A 132 -14.10 -10.69 20.74
CA MET A 132 -14.43 -11.29 22.04
C MET A 132 -15.58 -12.30 21.97
N PRO A 133 -16.73 -12.01 21.34
CA PRO A 133 -17.86 -12.95 21.30
C PRO A 133 -17.66 -14.17 20.39
N ILE A 134 -16.60 -14.19 19.58
CA ILE A 134 -16.28 -15.32 18.68
C ILE A 134 -15.29 -16.30 19.36
N ALA A 135 -14.58 -15.84 20.39
CA ALA A 135 -13.57 -16.63 21.09
C ALA A 135 -14.13 -17.53 22.21
N ASP A 136 -15.39 -17.31 22.61
CA ASP A 136 -16.18 -18.16 23.52
C ASP A 136 -16.99 -19.21 22.74
#